data_AF-A0A257NKQ1-F1
#
_entry.id   AF-A0A257NKQ1-F1
#
_cell.length_a   1.000
_cell.length_b   1.000
_cell.length_c   1.000
_cell.angle_alpha   90.00
_cell.angle_beta   90.00
_cell.angle_gamma   90.00
#
_symmetry.space_group_name_H-M   'P 1'
#
loop_
_entity.id
_entity.type
_entity.pdbx_description
1 polymer ?
#
loop_
_entity_poly.entity_id
_entity_poly.type
_entity_poly.pdbx_seq_one_letter_code
_entity_poly.pdbx_strand_id
1 'polypeptide(L)'
;MARKKLIIICGISSIVLMGAGGTLAAFKFMSHKNMGTSPVSASAVPPKLIFFTDVLDITVSISPDQNTPPTSFVQIGLQFSTYNAAAIVSYVQLQPIVKAEIISTLMTQTTTELSDIHARALLIKSCLDISNAVLEKNANFKSAPAFSAAYITNLVVQE
;
A
#
# COMPACT_ATOMS: atom_id res chain seq x y z
N MET A 1 76.13 26.00 5.36
CA MET A 1 74.80 25.84 4.73
C MET A 1 74.39 24.37 4.69
N ALA A 2 73.86 23.80 5.78
CA ALA A 2 73.50 22.36 5.81
C ALA A 2 72.41 21.98 6.85
N ARG A 3 71.55 22.92 7.28
CA ARG A 3 70.52 22.65 8.32
C ARG A 3 69.07 22.81 7.87
N LYS A 4 68.81 23.17 6.60
CA LYS A 4 67.44 23.39 6.07
C LYS A 4 66.83 22.20 5.30
N LYS A 5 67.58 21.12 5.05
CA LYS A 5 67.06 19.95 4.27
C LYS A 5 66.64 18.74 5.12
N LEU A 6 66.90 18.73 6.43
CA LEU A 6 66.66 17.55 7.28
C LEU A 6 65.28 17.56 7.99
N ILE A 7 64.62 18.73 8.08
CA ILE A 7 63.30 18.86 8.73
C ILE A 7 62.15 18.40 7.82
N ILE A 8 62.35 18.42 6.49
CA ILE A 8 61.31 18.04 5.52
C ILE A 8 61.09 16.52 5.49
N ILE A 9 62.09 15.71 5.84
CA ILE A 9 61.99 14.24 5.75
C ILE A 9 61.30 13.63 6.99
N CYS A 10 61.46 14.20 8.18
CA CYS A 10 60.75 13.71 9.38
C CYS A 10 59.27 14.12 9.44
N GLY A 11 58.87 15.23 8.80
CA GLY A 11 57.47 15.67 8.80
C GLY A 11 56.54 14.82 7.91
N ILE A 12 57.09 14.15 6.89
CA ILE A 12 56.28 13.40 5.92
C ILE A 12 55.98 11.97 6.41
N SER A 13 56.84 11.38 7.25
CA SER A 13 56.62 10.00 7.73
C SER A 13 55.52 9.87 8.78
N SER A 14 55.08 10.95 9.43
CA SER A 14 53.97 10.94 10.39
C SER A 14 52.59 11.16 9.74
N ILE A 15 52.56 11.62 8.48
CA ILE A 15 51.30 11.87 7.75
C ILE A 15 50.77 10.59 7.08
N VAL A 16 51.63 9.59 6.82
CA VAL A 16 51.20 8.36 6.12
C VAL A 16 50.56 7.32 7.06
N LEU A 17 50.80 7.36 8.38
CA LEU A 17 50.22 6.38 9.31
C LEU A 17 48.90 6.80 9.96
N MET A 18 48.38 8.01 9.69
CA MET A 18 47.05 8.45 10.14
C MET A 18 46.02 8.60 9.01
N GLY A 19 46.32 8.06 7.83
CA GLY A 19 45.43 8.07 6.65
C GLY A 19 44.29 7.06 6.66
N ALA A 20 44.04 6.33 7.76
CA ALA A 20 43.01 5.27 7.79
C ALA A 20 42.05 5.29 9.00
N GLY A 21 42.01 6.34 9.84
CA GLY A 21 41.22 6.27 11.09
C GLY A 21 40.43 7.51 11.54
N GLY A 22 40.53 8.66 10.87
CA GLY A 22 40.03 9.94 11.42
C GLY A 22 38.72 10.49 10.85
N THR A 23 38.24 9.99 9.72
CA THR A 23 37.08 10.58 9.00
C THR A 23 35.72 10.16 9.56
N LEU A 24 35.66 9.20 10.50
CA LEU A 24 34.40 8.69 11.04
C LEU A 24 33.92 9.38 12.33
N ALA A 25 34.76 10.18 13.02
CA ALA A 25 34.38 10.81 14.29
C ALA A 25 34.04 12.31 14.18
N ALA A 26 34.60 13.04 13.20
CA ALA A 26 34.40 14.49 13.08
C ALA A 26 33.06 14.90 12.45
N PHE A 27 32.35 13.98 11.78
CA PHE A 27 31.03 14.25 11.20
C PHE A 27 29.89 14.32 12.24
N LYS A 28 30.14 13.97 13.51
CA LYS A 28 29.07 13.87 14.52
C LYS A 28 28.94 15.09 15.44
N PHE A 29 29.79 16.12 15.36
CA PHE A 29 29.85 17.11 16.44
C PHE A 29 29.97 18.61 16.12
N MET A 30 29.86 19.07 14.88
CA MET A 30 29.87 20.52 14.63
C MET A 30 28.72 20.98 13.74
N SER A 31 27.54 20.91 14.36
CA SER A 31 26.49 21.90 14.17
C SER A 31 27.02 23.31 14.45
N HIS A 32 26.48 24.27 13.71
CA HIS A 32 26.61 25.74 13.84
C HIS A 32 27.88 26.41 13.28
N LYS A 33 27.84 26.78 12.00
CA LYS A 33 27.69 28.20 11.59
C LYS A 33 27.60 28.35 10.07
N ASN A 34 26.55 29.05 9.67
CA ASN A 34 26.22 29.55 8.33
C ASN A 34 27.41 29.83 7.40
N MET A 35 27.39 29.21 6.22
CA MET A 35 27.61 29.93 4.96
C MET A 35 27.18 29.09 3.75
N GLY A 36 26.25 29.68 3.00
CA GLY A 36 25.71 29.30 1.69
C GLY A 36 26.25 28.07 0.99
N THR A 37 25.41 27.04 0.92
CA THR A 37 25.38 26.08 -0.18
C THR A 37 23.92 25.72 -0.41
N SER A 38 23.46 25.97 -1.63
CA SER A 38 22.12 25.66 -2.14
C SER A 38 21.59 24.34 -1.60
N PRO A 39 20.31 24.25 -1.23
CA PRO A 39 19.75 22.98 -0.82
C PRO A 39 19.88 22.05 -2.03
N VAL A 40 20.73 21.04 -1.92
CA VAL A 40 20.54 19.82 -2.72
C VAL A 40 19.21 19.29 -2.22
N SER A 41 18.16 19.73 -2.90
CA SER A 41 16.84 19.13 -2.81
C SER A 41 17.09 17.64 -3.03
N ALA A 42 17.04 16.86 -1.95
CA ALA A 42 16.85 15.44 -2.07
C ALA A 42 15.67 15.30 -3.04
N SER A 43 15.92 14.78 -4.24
CA SER A 43 14.88 14.60 -5.23
C SER A 43 13.90 13.64 -4.58
N ALA A 44 12.84 14.20 -3.99
CA ALA A 44 11.80 13.43 -3.35
C ALA A 44 11.30 12.48 -4.43
N VAL A 45 11.51 11.17 -4.23
CA VAL A 45 10.93 10.18 -5.13
C VAL A 45 9.43 10.46 -5.11
N PRO A 46 8.83 10.82 -6.26
CA PRO A 46 7.44 11.22 -6.28
C PRO A 46 6.59 10.06 -5.73
N PRO A 47 5.58 10.35 -4.89
CA PRO A 47 4.75 9.32 -4.30
C PRO A 47 4.09 8.48 -5.41
N LYS A 48 4.13 7.15 -5.27
CA LYS A 48 3.54 6.24 -6.25
C LYS A 48 2.04 6.54 -6.33
N LEU A 49 1.55 6.76 -7.55
CA LEU A 49 0.14 7.06 -7.79
C LEU A 49 -0.75 5.88 -7.37
N ILE A 50 -1.81 6.18 -6.63
CA ILE A 50 -2.85 5.23 -6.25
C ILE A 50 -4.03 5.42 -7.21
N PHE A 51 -4.46 4.33 -7.81
CA PHE A 51 -5.65 4.25 -8.66
C PHE A 51 -6.78 3.59 -7.88
N PHE A 52 -8.01 3.99 -8.19
CA PHE A 52 -9.22 3.44 -7.59
C PHE A 52 -10.16 2.94 -8.69
N THR A 53 -10.90 1.87 -8.42
CA THR A 53 -11.97 1.37 -9.29
C THR A 53 -13.16 0.92 -8.44
N ASP A 54 -14.35 1.24 -8.91
CA ASP A 54 -15.58 0.92 -8.19
C ASP A 54 -16.12 -0.44 -8.64
N VAL A 55 -16.64 -1.20 -7.68
CA VAL A 55 -17.61 -2.26 -7.95
C VAL A 55 -18.98 -1.59 -7.87
N LEU A 56 -19.66 -1.48 -9.01
CA LEU A 56 -21.01 -0.92 -9.07
C LEU A 56 -21.94 -1.62 -8.09
N ASP A 57 -22.76 -0.81 -7.40
CA ASP A 57 -23.72 -1.17 -6.36
C ASP A 57 -24.27 -2.59 -6.51
N ILE A 58 -24.03 -3.40 -5.49
CA ILE A 58 -24.52 -4.76 -5.41
C ILE A 58 -25.70 -4.74 -4.46
N THR A 59 -26.88 -5.10 -4.98
CA THR A 59 -28.08 -5.33 -4.16
C THR A 59 -28.41 -6.81 -4.17
N VAL A 60 -28.48 -7.42 -2.99
CA VAL A 60 -28.79 -8.84 -2.82
C VAL A 60 -29.80 -9.04 -1.70
N SER A 61 -30.60 -10.11 -1.80
CA SER A 61 -31.32 -10.64 -0.65
C SER A 61 -30.35 -11.46 0.19
N ILE A 62 -30.30 -11.19 1.49
CA ILE A 62 -29.52 -11.95 2.45
C ILE A 62 -30.43 -12.83 3.30
N SER A 63 -29.83 -13.75 4.04
CA SER A 63 -30.59 -14.61 4.95
C SER A 63 -31.14 -13.76 6.12
N PRO A 64 -32.42 -13.91 6.47
CA PRO A 64 -33.00 -13.18 7.59
C PRO A 64 -32.37 -13.66 8.90
N ASP A 65 -32.20 -12.75 9.85
CA ASP A 65 -31.86 -13.12 11.22
C ASP A 65 -33.03 -13.85 11.87
N GLN A 66 -32.74 -14.67 12.89
CA GLN A 66 -33.77 -15.40 13.63
C GLN A 66 -34.83 -14.41 14.17
N ASN A 67 -36.10 -14.61 13.78
CA ASN A 67 -37.26 -13.78 14.14
C ASN A 67 -37.40 -12.42 13.42
N THR A 68 -36.77 -12.22 12.27
CA THR A 68 -36.95 -11.03 11.40
C THR A 68 -37.89 -11.32 10.21
N PRO A 69 -38.39 -10.28 9.48
CA PRO A 69 -39.21 -10.46 8.28
C PRO A 69 -38.54 -11.41 7.25
N PRO A 70 -39.31 -12.08 6.39
CA PRO A 70 -38.82 -13.18 5.55
C PRO A 70 -37.76 -12.77 4.51
N THR A 71 -37.52 -11.46 4.31
CA THR A 71 -36.58 -10.95 3.32
C THR A 71 -35.85 -9.72 3.87
N SER A 72 -34.53 -9.81 3.97
CA SER A 72 -33.66 -8.65 4.19
C SER A 72 -32.84 -8.38 2.94
N PHE A 73 -32.72 -7.12 2.56
CA PHE A 73 -31.95 -6.66 1.41
C PHE A 73 -30.73 -5.89 1.86
N VAL A 74 -29.62 -6.10 1.17
CA VAL A 74 -28.37 -5.37 1.39
C VAL A 74 -27.98 -4.72 0.08
N GLN A 75 -27.74 -3.41 0.12
CA GLN A 75 -27.04 -2.68 -0.93
C GLN A 75 -25.64 -2.33 -0.43
N ILE A 76 -24.62 -2.76 -1.17
CA ILE A 76 -23.22 -2.49 -0.87
C ILE A 76 -22.51 -1.87 -2.07
N GLY A 77 -21.81 -0.77 -1.82
CA GLY A 77 -20.85 -0.16 -2.73
C GLY A 77 -19.43 -0.54 -2.28
N LEU A 78 -18.60 -0.99 -3.22
CA LEU A 78 -17.21 -1.35 -2.95
C LEU A 78 -16.28 -0.56 -3.87
N GLN A 79 -15.09 -0.25 -3.37
CA GLN A 79 -14.02 0.36 -4.15
C GLN A 79 -12.71 -0.37 -3.88
N PHE A 80 -11.95 -0.67 -4.93
CA PHE A 80 -10.63 -1.26 -4.83
C PHE A 80 -9.56 -0.23 -5.17
N SER A 81 -8.44 -0.28 -4.46
CA SER A 81 -7.26 0.54 -4.75
C SER A 81 -6.09 -0.30 -5.24
N THR A 82 -5.30 0.27 -6.15
CA THR A 82 -4.10 -0.36 -6.69
C THR A 82 -3.05 0.68 -7.06
N TYR A 83 -1.79 0.26 -7.06
CA TYR A 83 -0.69 1.04 -7.63
C TYR A 83 -0.35 0.62 -9.07
N ASN A 84 -1.14 -0.30 -9.66
CA ASN A 84 -0.91 -0.85 -10.99
C ASN A 84 -2.07 -0.47 -11.93
N ALA A 85 -1.82 0.46 -12.85
CA ALA A 85 -2.83 0.89 -13.81
C ALA A 85 -3.33 -0.26 -14.72
N ALA A 86 -2.51 -1.27 -15.00
CA ALA A 86 -2.93 -2.43 -15.78
C ALA A 86 -3.97 -3.28 -15.04
N ALA A 87 -3.94 -3.30 -13.70
CA ALA A 87 -4.95 -4.00 -12.91
C ALA A 87 -6.34 -3.38 -13.10
N ILE A 88 -6.43 -2.05 -13.26
CA ILE A 88 -7.71 -1.37 -13.56
C ILE A 88 -8.25 -1.82 -14.92
N VAL A 89 -7.40 -1.88 -15.96
CA VAL A 89 -7.81 -2.30 -17.31
C VAL A 89 -8.30 -3.74 -17.32
N SER A 90 -7.56 -4.66 -16.70
CA SER A 90 -7.96 -6.06 -16.59
C SER A 90 -9.22 -6.22 -15.73
N TYR A 91 -9.34 -5.44 -14.66
CA TYR A 91 -10.52 -5.46 -13.80
C TYR A 91 -11.79 -5.06 -14.54
N VAL A 92 -11.77 -4.02 -15.39
CA VAL A 92 -12.96 -3.62 -16.17
C VAL A 92 -13.52 -4.79 -16.99
N GLN A 93 -12.65 -5.64 -17.55
CA GLN A 93 -13.06 -6.82 -18.32
C GLN A 93 -13.56 -7.97 -17.44
N LEU A 94 -13.02 -8.09 -16.23
CA LEU A 94 -13.32 -9.18 -15.29
C LEU A 94 -14.33 -8.81 -14.21
N GLN A 95 -14.79 -7.55 -14.20
CA GLN A 95 -15.71 -7.00 -13.20
C GLN A 95 -16.98 -7.86 -13.04
N PRO A 96 -17.61 -8.41 -14.10
CA PRO A 96 -18.77 -9.29 -13.94
C PRO A 96 -18.47 -10.55 -13.12
N ILE A 97 -17.29 -11.15 -13.30
CA ILE A 97 -16.87 -12.35 -12.56
C ILE A 97 -16.63 -11.99 -11.10
N VAL A 98 -15.89 -10.91 -10.86
CA VAL A 98 -15.65 -10.39 -9.49
C VAL A 98 -16.97 -10.11 -8.78
N LYS A 99 -17.91 -9.44 -9.46
CA LYS A 99 -19.23 -9.12 -8.91
C LYS A 99 -20.03 -10.38 -8.56
N ALA A 100 -20.02 -11.41 -9.40
CA ALA A 100 -20.72 -12.66 -9.13
C ALA A 100 -20.18 -13.40 -7.89
N GLU A 101 -18.87 -13.44 -7.72
CA GLU A 101 -18.22 -14.06 -6.55
C GLU A 101 -18.48 -13.28 -5.26
N ILE A 102 -18.47 -11.93 -5.34
CA ILE A 102 -18.84 -11.07 -4.22
C ILE A 102 -20.31 -11.24 -3.84
N ILE A 103 -21.22 -11.30 -4.83
CA ILE A 103 -22.65 -11.60 -4.60
C ILE A 103 -22.80 -12.91 -3.84
N SER A 104 -22.11 -13.97 -4.30
CA SER A 104 -22.14 -15.28 -3.66
C SER A 104 -21.65 -15.22 -2.21
N THR A 105 -20.65 -14.37 -1.93
CA THR A 105 -20.16 -14.14 -0.57
C THR A 105 -21.15 -13.36 0.27
N LEU A 106 -21.82 -12.34 -0.27
CA LEU A 106 -22.80 -11.53 0.45
C LEU A 106 -24.05 -12.34 0.81
N MET A 107 -24.48 -13.26 -0.06
CA MET A 107 -25.67 -14.09 0.17
C MET A 107 -25.52 -15.07 1.36
N THR A 108 -24.29 -15.32 1.83
CA THR A 108 -24.05 -16.13 3.03
C THR A 108 -24.08 -15.32 4.31
N GLN A 109 -24.13 -13.98 4.23
CA GLN A 109 -24.12 -13.09 5.38
C GLN A 109 -25.54 -12.89 5.93
N THR A 110 -25.61 -12.47 7.20
CA THR A 110 -26.86 -12.01 7.83
C THR A 110 -26.82 -10.52 8.21
N THR A 111 -27.98 -9.94 8.55
CA THR A 111 -28.08 -8.53 8.94
C THR A 111 -27.25 -8.22 10.19
N THR A 112 -27.26 -9.13 11.17
CA THR A 112 -26.43 -9.05 12.38
C THR A 112 -24.95 -9.06 12.06
N GLU A 113 -24.49 -9.94 11.16
CA GLU A 113 -23.08 -10.00 10.75
C GLU A 113 -22.66 -8.71 10.04
N LEU A 114 -23.47 -8.18 9.15
CA LEU A 114 -23.16 -6.91 8.46
C LEU A 114 -23.17 -5.70 9.38
N SER A 115 -23.86 -5.78 10.52
CA SER A 115 -23.86 -4.76 11.56
C SER A 115 -22.62 -4.82 12.46
N ASP A 116 -21.94 -5.96 12.53
CA ASP A 116 -20.70 -6.13 13.28
C ASP A 116 -19.46 -5.61 12.53
N ILE A 117 -18.55 -4.95 13.27
CA ILE A 117 -17.36 -4.34 12.67
C ILE A 117 -16.31 -5.37 12.24
N HIS A 118 -16.18 -6.47 12.97
CA HIS A 118 -15.20 -7.51 12.65
C HIS A 118 -15.65 -8.34 11.46
N ALA A 119 -16.92 -8.72 11.41
CA ALA A 119 -17.53 -9.38 10.26
C ALA A 119 -17.43 -8.52 9.00
N ARG A 120 -17.71 -7.20 9.07
CA ARG A 120 -17.46 -6.29 7.93
C ARG A 120 -16.00 -6.26 7.49
N ALA A 121 -15.05 -6.25 8.42
CA ALA A 121 -13.62 -6.28 8.08
C ALA A 121 -13.23 -7.58 7.36
N LEU A 122 -13.79 -8.72 7.78
CA LEU A 122 -13.63 -10.00 7.11
C LEU A 122 -14.24 -9.99 5.71
N LEU A 123 -15.45 -9.44 5.56
CA LEU A 123 -16.10 -9.28 4.25
C LEU A 123 -15.26 -8.43 3.28
N ILE A 124 -14.72 -7.30 3.75
CA ILE A 124 -13.82 -6.44 2.97
C ILE A 124 -12.61 -7.22 2.49
N LYS A 125 -11.99 -7.98 3.38
CA LYS A 125 -10.83 -8.83 3.05
C LYS A 125 -11.21 -9.90 2.03
N SER A 126 -12.33 -10.60 2.21
CA SER A 126 -12.83 -11.60 1.26
C SER A 126 -13.06 -10.98 -0.12
N CYS A 127 -13.64 -9.78 -0.21
CA CYS A 127 -13.84 -9.09 -1.49
C CYS A 127 -12.52 -8.73 -2.18
N LEU A 128 -11.50 -8.33 -1.40
CA LEU A 128 -10.15 -8.07 -1.91
C LEU A 128 -9.50 -9.35 -2.45
N ASP A 129 -9.58 -10.43 -1.67
CA ASP A 129 -8.99 -11.73 -2.00
C ASP A 129 -9.65 -12.32 -3.26
N ILE A 130 -10.98 -12.24 -3.37
CA ILE A 130 -11.74 -12.63 -4.57
C ILE A 130 -11.26 -11.86 -5.79
N SER A 131 -11.15 -10.54 -5.70
CA SER A 131 -10.75 -9.70 -6.83
C SER A 131 -9.33 -10.04 -7.29
N ASN A 132 -8.41 -10.22 -6.35
CA ASN A 132 -7.04 -10.62 -6.65
C ASN A 132 -6.99 -12.02 -7.26
N ALA A 133 -7.73 -13.00 -6.73
CA ALA A 133 -7.77 -14.36 -7.26
C ALA A 133 -8.33 -14.41 -8.69
N VAL A 134 -9.38 -13.63 -8.98
CA VAL A 134 -9.94 -13.53 -10.34
C VAL A 134 -8.92 -12.94 -11.31
N LEU A 135 -8.24 -11.86 -10.93
CA LEU A 135 -7.21 -11.23 -11.78
C LEU A 135 -5.97 -12.12 -11.93
N GLU A 136 -5.57 -12.84 -10.89
CA GLU A 136 -4.47 -13.80 -10.96
C GLU A 136 -4.78 -14.92 -11.97
N LYS A 137 -5.98 -15.52 -11.86
CA LYS A 137 -6.41 -16.64 -12.70
C LYS A 137 -6.60 -16.26 -14.16
N ASN A 138 -7.12 -15.06 -14.45
CA ASN A 138 -7.55 -14.68 -15.79
C ASN A 138 -6.64 -13.65 -16.49
N ALA A 139 -5.84 -12.89 -15.73
CA ALA A 139 -4.99 -11.82 -16.27
C ALA A 139 -3.51 -11.92 -15.83
N ASN A 140 -3.10 -13.04 -15.24
CA ASN A 140 -1.71 -13.39 -14.90
C ASN A 140 -1.01 -12.49 -13.87
N PHE A 141 -1.75 -11.91 -12.92
CA PHE A 141 -1.19 -11.15 -11.78
C PHE A 141 -0.59 -12.07 -10.69
N LYS A 142 0.41 -12.90 -11.03
CA LYS A 142 0.95 -13.95 -10.13
C LYS A 142 2.03 -13.47 -9.15
N SER A 143 2.75 -12.40 -9.48
CA SER A 143 3.93 -11.96 -8.72
C SER A 143 3.63 -10.93 -7.64
N ALA A 144 2.46 -10.29 -7.69
CA ALA A 144 2.00 -9.31 -6.72
C ALA A 144 0.47 -9.20 -6.79
N PRO A 145 -0.21 -8.94 -5.66
CA PRO A 145 -1.65 -8.73 -5.67
C PRO A 145 -1.99 -7.54 -6.57
N ALA A 146 -2.99 -7.73 -7.42
CA ALA A 146 -3.44 -6.71 -8.37
C ALA A 146 -4.02 -5.49 -7.67
N PHE A 147 -4.72 -5.69 -6.55
CA PHE A 147 -5.27 -4.66 -5.66
C PHE A 147 -4.62 -4.73 -4.29
N SER A 148 -4.35 -3.55 -3.71
CA SER A 148 -3.71 -3.39 -2.40
C SER A 148 -4.72 -3.28 -1.26
N ALA A 149 -5.93 -2.79 -1.53
CA ALA A 149 -6.97 -2.65 -0.51
C ALA A 149 -8.36 -2.58 -1.14
N ALA A 150 -9.37 -2.92 -0.35
CA ALA A 150 -10.79 -2.80 -0.65
C ALA A 150 -11.47 -1.93 0.41
N TYR A 151 -12.52 -1.20 0.02
CA TYR A 151 -13.27 -0.30 0.87
C TYR A 151 -14.75 -0.47 0.61
N ILE A 152 -15.56 -0.50 1.67
CA ILE A 152 -17.01 -0.33 1.57
C ILE A 152 -17.28 1.17 1.52
N THR A 153 -17.83 1.63 0.40
CA THR A 153 -18.19 3.05 0.18
C THR A 153 -19.65 3.33 0.53
N ASN A 154 -20.49 2.30 0.47
CA ASN A 154 -21.90 2.37 0.86
C ASN A 154 -22.31 1.02 1.45
N LEU A 155 -23.10 1.03 2.53
CA LEU A 155 -23.72 -0.16 3.10
C LEU A 155 -25.09 0.22 3.65
N VAL A 156 -26.13 -0.29 3.02
CA VAL A 156 -27.52 -0.12 3.43
C VAL A 156 -28.11 -1.51 3.65
N VAL A 157 -28.68 -1.72 4.83
CA VAL A 157 -29.43 -2.94 5.14
C VAL A 157 -30.88 -2.56 5.37
N GLN A 158 -31.80 -3.27 4.72
CA GLN A 158 -33.24 -3.06 4.80
C GLN A 158 -33.90 -4.37 5.17
N GLU A 159 -34.69 -4.36 6.25
CA GLU A 159 -35.51 -5.47 6.72
C GLU A 159 -36.99 -5.32 6.31
#